data_AF-A0AB38ABQ9-F1
#
_entry.id   AF-A0AB38ABQ9-F1
#
_cell.length_a   1.000
_cell.length_b   1.000
_cell.length_c   1.000
_cell.angle_alpha   90.00
_cell.angle_beta   90.00
_cell.angle_gamma   90.00
#
_symmetry.space_group_name_H-M   'P 1'
#
loop_
_entity.id
_entity.type
_entity.pdbx_description
1 polymer ?
#
loop_
_entity_poly.entity_id
_entity_poly.type
_entity_poly.pdbx_seq_one_letter_code
_entity_poly.pdbx_strand_id
1 'polypeptide(L)'
;MAGFLREVRDTFLDDPRFSVGLKPVERLGGPNDETLEILSDAARTESQDALAALLNGTSPAFPATPGMEACYAARANSLVIRAGGRVGKCTVALTDPANTIGRLRPDGTLRIDNGRLSPWLRGWTSRDRSAVTCPYAGTPRQSPLLQIGSGRPE
;
A
#
# COMPACT_ATOMS: atom_id res chain seq x y z
N MET A 1 -26.15 -6.59 7.36
CA MET A 1 -25.33 -5.59 6.63
C MET A 1 -25.96 -4.19 6.69
N ALA A 2 -27.20 -3.99 6.20
CA ALA A 2 -27.83 -2.66 6.16
C ALA A 2 -28.04 -1.99 7.54
N GLY A 3 -28.27 -2.77 8.59
CA GLY A 3 -28.38 -2.25 9.97
C GLY A 3 -27.06 -1.63 10.47
N PHE A 4 -25.94 -2.31 10.25
CA PHE A 4 -24.62 -1.84 10.68
C PHE A 4 -24.21 -0.54 9.96
N LEU A 5 -24.43 -0.42 8.65
CA LEU A 5 -24.11 0.82 7.93
C LEU A 5 -24.96 2.00 8.40
N ARG A 6 -26.23 1.76 8.75
CA ARG A 6 -27.08 2.80 9.35
C ARG A 6 -26.57 3.23 10.73
N GLU A 7 -26.14 2.27 11.56
CA GLU A 7 -25.52 2.58 12.85
C GLU A 7 -24.24 3.41 12.67
N VAL A 8 -23.36 3.05 11.72
CA VAL A 8 -22.15 3.83 11.41
C VAL A 8 -22.51 5.24 10.97
N ARG A 9 -23.51 5.39 10.08
CA ARG A 9 -24.01 6.71 9.66
C ARG A 9 -24.48 7.52 10.86
N ASP A 10 -25.42 6.98 11.64
CA ASP A 10 -26.08 7.68 12.74
C ASP A 10 -25.11 7.99 13.89
N THR A 11 -24.03 7.22 14.03
CA THR A 11 -23.03 7.43 15.08
C THR A 11 -21.94 8.44 14.68
N PHE A 12 -21.50 8.45 13.42
CA PHE A 12 -20.29 9.17 13.01
C PHE A 12 -20.52 10.27 11.98
N LEU A 13 -21.50 10.14 11.08
CA LEU A 13 -21.55 10.97 9.87
C LEU A 13 -22.22 12.34 10.07
N ASP A 14 -22.76 12.62 11.26
CA ASP A 14 -23.14 13.99 11.66
C ASP A 14 -21.91 14.86 11.98
N ASP A 15 -20.74 14.25 12.23
CA ASP A 15 -19.48 14.96 12.49
C ASP A 15 -18.64 15.04 11.20
N PRO A 16 -18.37 16.25 10.68
CA PRO A 16 -17.69 16.45 9.40
C PRO A 16 -16.22 15.98 9.38
N ARG A 17 -15.64 15.64 10.54
CA ARG A 17 -14.30 15.05 10.63
C ARG A 17 -14.28 13.58 10.18
N PHE A 18 -15.44 12.92 10.18
CA PHE A 18 -15.55 11.51 9.81
C PHE A 18 -16.11 11.36 8.41
N SER A 19 -15.67 10.29 7.75
CA SER A 19 -16.22 9.86 6.47
C SER A 19 -16.09 8.37 6.32
N VAL A 20 -16.93 7.77 5.48
CA VAL A 20 -16.92 6.33 5.22
C VAL A 20 -16.59 6.08 3.76
N GLY A 21 -15.48 5.36 3.52
CA GLY A 21 -15.10 4.86 2.21
C GLY A 21 -15.51 3.40 2.04
N LEU A 22 -16.25 3.09 0.97
CA LEU A 22 -16.62 1.72 0.62
C LEU A 22 -15.57 1.12 -0.33
N LYS A 23 -14.81 0.14 0.15
CA LYS A 23 -13.79 -0.57 -0.64
C LYS A 23 -14.22 -2.02 -0.88
N PRO A 24 -14.28 -2.50 -2.14
CA PRO A 24 -14.58 -3.90 -2.41
C PRO A 24 -13.45 -4.80 -1.89
N VAL A 25 -13.80 -6.05 -1.62
CA VAL A 25 -12.81 -7.10 -1.38
C VAL A 25 -12.07 -7.37 -2.69
N GLU A 26 -10.73 -7.41 -2.62
CA GLU A 26 -9.83 -7.55 -3.76
C GLU A 26 -8.87 -8.71 -3.50
N ARG A 27 -8.29 -9.24 -4.57
CA ARG A 27 -7.19 -10.19 -4.49
C ARG A 27 -5.87 -9.46 -4.28
N LEU A 28 -5.42 -9.39 -3.02
CA LEU A 28 -4.23 -8.63 -2.60
C LEU A 28 -3.11 -9.54 -2.06
N GLY A 29 -3.21 -10.85 -2.33
CA GLY A 29 -2.26 -11.88 -1.92
C GLY A 29 -2.69 -12.69 -0.68
N GLY A 30 -1.89 -13.69 -0.34
CA GLY A 30 -2.14 -14.61 0.78
C GLY A 30 -2.62 -16.00 0.33
N PRO A 31 -2.72 -16.98 1.26
CA PRO A 31 -2.96 -18.38 0.89
C PRO A 31 -4.31 -18.65 0.18
N ASN A 32 -5.30 -17.78 0.38
CA ASN A 32 -6.65 -17.94 -0.17
C ASN A 32 -6.96 -16.96 -1.31
N ASP A 33 -5.96 -16.23 -1.81
CA ASP A 33 -6.17 -15.15 -2.77
C ASP A 33 -6.76 -15.65 -4.10
N GLU A 34 -6.28 -16.80 -4.56
CA GLU A 34 -6.70 -17.39 -5.83
C GLU A 34 -8.14 -17.93 -5.81
N THR A 35 -8.60 -18.38 -4.65
CA THR A 35 -9.92 -18.98 -4.44
C THR A 35 -10.96 -17.97 -3.95
N LEU A 36 -10.55 -16.75 -3.64
CA LEU A 36 -11.45 -15.69 -3.20
C LEU A 36 -12.41 -15.28 -4.32
N GLU A 37 -13.70 -15.48 -4.09
CA GLU A 37 -14.75 -14.98 -4.98
C GLU A 37 -14.82 -13.45 -4.85
N ILE A 38 -14.58 -12.76 -5.96
CA ILE A 38 -14.64 -11.30 -6.03
C ILE A 38 -15.74 -10.88 -7.01
N LEU A 39 -16.38 -9.76 -6.71
CA LEU A 39 -17.41 -9.20 -7.58
C LEU A 39 -16.81 -8.78 -8.92
N SER A 40 -17.56 -8.98 -10.00
CA SER A 40 -17.28 -8.35 -11.29
C SER A 40 -17.36 -6.82 -11.17
N ASP A 41 -16.77 -6.08 -12.10
CA ASP A 41 -16.76 -4.62 -12.05
C ASP A 41 -18.18 -4.02 -12.02
N ALA A 42 -19.12 -4.63 -12.76
CA ALA A 42 -20.52 -4.22 -12.76
C ALA A 42 -21.19 -4.48 -11.41
N ALA A 43 -21.07 -5.70 -10.87
CA ALA A 43 -21.67 -6.07 -9.59
C ALA A 43 -21.05 -5.29 -8.41
N ARG A 44 -19.76 -4.95 -8.52
CA ARG A 44 -19.04 -4.08 -7.60
C ARG A 44 -19.65 -2.69 -7.56
N THR A 45 -19.82 -2.08 -8.74
CA THR A 45 -20.40 -0.73 -8.86
C THR A 45 -21.81 -0.71 -8.30
N GLU A 46 -22.65 -1.65 -8.71
CA GLU A 46 -24.03 -1.78 -8.22
C GLU A 46 -24.09 -1.92 -6.68
N SER A 47 -23.25 -2.81 -6.13
CA SER A 47 -23.19 -3.03 -4.68
C SER A 47 -22.71 -1.80 -3.93
N GLN A 48 -21.71 -1.09 -4.46
CA GLN A 48 -21.19 0.12 -3.82
C GLN A 48 -22.23 1.24 -3.84
N ASP A 49 -22.95 1.45 -4.94
CA ASP A 49 -24.01 2.46 -5.05
C ASP A 49 -25.14 2.16 -4.05
N ALA A 50 -25.58 0.90 -3.97
CA ALA A 50 -26.61 0.48 -3.03
C ALA A 50 -26.20 0.70 -1.56
N LEU A 51 -24.94 0.44 -1.21
CA LEU A 51 -24.42 0.67 0.14
C LEU A 51 -24.18 2.16 0.43
N ALA A 52 -23.73 2.94 -0.56
CA ALA A 52 -23.53 4.38 -0.43
C ALA A 52 -24.85 5.14 -0.18
N ALA A 53 -25.94 4.67 -0.79
CA ALA A 53 -27.28 5.20 -0.53
C ALA A 53 -27.70 5.09 0.95
N LEU A 54 -27.17 4.12 1.69
CA LEU A 54 -27.44 3.97 3.13
C LEU A 54 -26.66 4.99 3.99
N LEU A 55 -25.63 5.63 3.44
CA LEU A 55 -24.72 6.57 4.10
C LEU A 55 -24.99 8.03 3.69
N ASN A 56 -26.27 8.39 3.48
CA ASN A 56 -26.71 9.71 2.98
C ASN A 56 -26.15 10.07 1.59
N GLY A 57 -25.81 9.08 0.75
CA GLY A 57 -25.26 9.31 -0.59
C GLY A 57 -23.88 9.97 -0.59
N THR A 58 -23.26 10.14 0.58
CA THR A 58 -21.95 10.76 0.79
C THR A 58 -20.99 9.72 1.35
N SER A 59 -20.71 8.68 0.56
CA SER A 59 -19.40 8.07 0.67
C SER A 59 -18.49 8.97 -0.14
N PRO A 60 -17.54 9.71 0.46
CA PRO A 60 -16.45 10.20 -0.37
C PRO A 60 -15.86 8.94 -0.98
N ALA A 61 -16.07 8.78 -2.29
CA ALA A 61 -15.11 8.06 -3.09
C ALA A 61 -13.77 8.60 -2.60
N PHE A 62 -12.89 7.72 -2.08
CA PHE A 62 -11.50 8.10 -1.86
C PHE A 62 -11.14 8.96 -3.05
N PRO A 63 -10.91 10.28 -2.88
CA PRO A 63 -10.90 11.19 -4.01
C PRO A 63 -9.93 10.57 -5.00
N ALA A 64 -10.48 10.06 -6.10
CA ALA A 64 -9.67 9.63 -7.21
C ALA A 64 -9.22 10.96 -7.79
N THR A 65 -8.20 11.55 -7.16
CA THR A 65 -7.66 12.84 -7.54
C THR A 65 -7.40 12.70 -9.03
N PRO A 66 -8.09 13.45 -9.91
CA PRO A 66 -7.93 13.29 -11.34
C PRO A 66 -6.52 13.80 -11.68
N GLY A 67 -5.59 12.87 -11.77
CA GLY A 67 -4.17 13.15 -11.86
C GLY A 67 -3.40 11.91 -11.47
N MET A 68 -2.33 11.60 -12.19
CA MET A 68 -1.45 10.48 -11.86
C MET A 68 -0.86 10.71 -10.46
N GLU A 69 -1.52 10.17 -9.43
CA GLU A 69 -1.00 10.23 -8.08
C GLU A 69 0.21 9.31 -8.02
N ALA A 70 1.40 9.92 -8.07
CA ALA A 70 2.62 9.22 -7.72
C ALA A 70 2.40 8.41 -6.46
N CYS A 71 2.70 7.11 -6.52
CA CYS A 71 2.60 6.23 -5.36
C CYS A 71 3.33 6.88 -4.19
N TYR A 72 2.76 6.81 -3.00
CA TYR A 72 3.41 7.36 -1.81
C TYR A 72 4.83 6.80 -1.66
N ALA A 73 5.06 5.52 -2.00
CA ALA A 73 6.38 4.90 -1.95
C ALA A 73 7.40 5.51 -2.93
N ALA A 74 6.94 6.15 -4.00
CA ALA A 74 7.80 6.89 -4.94
C ALA A 74 8.11 8.32 -4.45
N ARG A 75 7.44 8.84 -3.42
CA ARG A 75 7.72 10.18 -2.87
C ARG A 75 8.87 10.10 -1.87
N ALA A 76 9.88 10.97 -1.99
CA ALA A 76 11.06 10.94 -1.12
C ALA A 76 10.73 11.10 0.37
N ASN A 77 9.74 11.93 0.68
CA ASN A 77 9.29 12.29 2.03
C ASN A 77 8.19 11.38 2.61
N SER A 78 7.82 10.28 1.94
CA SER A 78 6.86 9.31 2.47
C SER A 78 7.59 8.06 2.96
N LEU A 79 7.45 7.73 4.24
CA LEU A 79 8.20 6.67 4.91
C LEU A 79 7.27 5.81 5.76
N VAL A 80 7.58 4.52 5.87
CA VAL A 80 6.91 3.57 6.77
C VAL A 80 7.84 3.30 7.95
N ILE A 81 7.40 3.58 9.17
CA ILE A 81 8.14 3.24 10.39
C ILE A 81 7.59 1.94 10.96
N ARG A 82 8.42 0.90 11.03
CA ARG A 82 8.06 -0.41 11.60
C ARG A 82 8.24 -0.38 13.12
N ALA A 83 7.55 -1.26 13.84
CA ALA A 83 7.62 -1.34 15.31
C ALA A 83 9.05 -1.49 15.87
N GLY A 84 9.96 -2.16 15.15
CA GLY A 84 11.38 -2.29 15.55
C GLY A 84 12.29 -1.12 15.14
N GLY A 85 11.71 0.01 14.71
CA GLY A 85 12.43 1.18 14.23
C GLY A 85 13.00 1.04 12.81
N ARG A 86 12.74 -0.05 12.07
CA ARG A 86 13.12 -0.13 10.65
C ARG A 86 12.31 0.88 9.84
N VAL A 87 12.98 1.55 8.90
CA VAL A 87 12.36 2.51 7.98
C VAL A 87 12.19 1.83 6.63
N GLY A 88 10.99 1.90 6.06
CA GLY A 88 10.70 1.40 4.74
C GLY A 88 9.89 2.34 3.86
N LYS A 89 9.51 1.86 2.66
CA LYS A 89 8.88 2.68 1.62
C LYS A 89 7.45 2.29 1.29
N CYS A 90 7.09 1.03 1.43
CA CYS A 90 5.82 0.49 0.95
C CYS A 90 5.21 -0.49 1.98
N THR A 91 3.93 -0.35 2.28
CA THR A 91 3.21 -1.29 3.14
C THR A 91 2.86 -2.59 2.41
N VAL A 92 2.80 -2.59 1.07
CA VAL A 92 2.56 -3.80 0.25
C VAL A 92 3.79 -4.71 0.24
N ALA A 93 5.00 -4.13 0.29
CA ALA A 93 6.27 -4.87 0.29
C ALA A 93 6.78 -5.15 1.72
N LEU A 94 5.88 -5.40 2.68
CA LEU A 94 6.18 -5.32 4.11
C LEU A 94 7.30 -6.24 4.59
N THR A 95 7.40 -7.42 3.97
CA THR A 95 8.37 -8.48 4.28
C THR A 95 9.56 -8.51 3.33
N ASP A 96 9.50 -7.77 2.20
CA ASP A 96 10.57 -7.74 1.22
C ASP A 96 11.79 -6.98 1.79
N PRO A 97 13.00 -7.57 1.79
CA PRO A 97 14.21 -6.89 2.24
C PRO A 97 14.47 -5.57 1.51
N ALA A 98 14.14 -5.45 0.22
CA ALA A 98 14.32 -4.23 -0.56
C ALA A 98 13.52 -3.04 -0.01
N ASN A 99 12.44 -3.33 0.74
CA ASN A 99 11.61 -2.32 1.37
C ASN A 99 12.27 -1.67 2.60
N THR A 100 13.26 -2.30 3.22
CA THR A 100 13.99 -1.67 4.34
C THR A 100 15.05 -0.74 3.79
N ILE A 101 14.93 0.57 4.03
CA ILE A 101 15.87 1.59 3.51
C ILE A 101 16.65 2.31 4.62
N GLY A 102 16.40 1.98 5.88
CA GLY A 102 17.02 2.71 6.98
C GLY A 102 16.52 2.28 8.36
N ARG A 103 16.84 3.10 9.36
CA ARG A 103 16.45 2.89 10.76
C ARG A 103 16.21 4.22 11.49
N LEU A 104 15.14 4.27 12.26
CA LEU A 104 14.88 5.27 13.30
C LEU A 104 15.72 4.92 14.53
N ARG A 105 16.53 5.87 14.97
CA ARG A 105 17.38 5.72 16.16
C ARG A 105 16.61 6.10 17.43
N PRO A 106 17.07 5.64 18.62
CA PRO A 106 16.44 5.99 19.89
C PRO A 106 16.41 7.50 20.19
N ASP A 107 17.33 8.28 19.62
CA ASP A 107 17.40 9.74 19.75
C ASP A 107 16.41 10.48 18.81
N GLY A 108 15.57 9.76 18.08
CA GLY A 108 14.60 10.31 17.12
C GLY A 108 15.19 10.60 15.73
N THR A 109 16.49 10.40 15.51
CA THR A 109 17.10 10.64 14.19
C THR A 109 16.87 9.49 13.22
N LEU A 110 16.72 9.81 11.93
CA LEU A 110 16.61 8.81 10.86
C LEU A 110 17.98 8.58 10.23
N ARG A 111 18.40 7.31 10.17
CA ARG A 111 19.50 6.86 9.31
C ARG A 111 18.93 6.27 8.03
N ILE A 112 19.12 6.94 6.91
CA ILE A 112 18.68 6.45 5.59
C ILE A 112 19.90 5.98 4.80
N ASP A 113 19.76 4.81 4.18
CA ASP A 113 20.70 4.28 3.20
C ASP A 113 20.25 4.72 1.81
N ASN A 114 20.96 5.69 1.23
CA ASN A 114 20.61 6.23 -0.07
C ASN A 114 20.74 5.20 -1.20
N GLY A 115 21.64 4.22 -1.08
CA GLY A 115 21.75 3.14 -2.05
C GLY A 115 20.49 2.27 -2.08
N ARG A 116 19.85 2.09 -0.93
CA ARG A 116 18.58 1.36 -0.82
C ARG A 116 17.35 2.22 -1.10
N LEU A 117 17.40 3.53 -0.86
CA LEU A 117 16.33 4.47 -1.19
C LEU A 117 16.24 4.75 -2.70
N SER A 118 17.38 4.90 -3.38
CA SER A 118 17.44 5.37 -4.78
C SER A 118 16.59 4.54 -5.75
N PRO A 119 16.56 3.19 -5.67
CA PRO A 119 15.67 2.39 -6.52
C PRO A 119 14.19 2.75 -6.40
N TRP A 120 13.73 3.20 -5.23
CA TRP A 120 12.34 3.60 -5.00
C TRP A 120 12.00 4.95 -5.63
N LEU A 121 13.00 5.79 -5.88
CA LEU A 121 12.85 7.12 -6.46
C LEU A 121 13.20 7.16 -7.97
N ARG A 122 13.62 6.02 -8.53
CA ARG A 122 14.16 5.92 -9.90
C ARG A 122 13.25 6.55 -10.96
N GLY A 123 11.94 6.41 -10.82
CA GLY A 123 10.96 6.93 -11.80
C GLY A 123 11.04 8.45 -11.97
N TRP A 124 11.44 9.19 -10.94
CA TRP A 124 11.64 10.64 -11.05
C TRP A 124 12.88 10.99 -11.85
N THR A 125 13.99 10.28 -11.61
CA THR A 125 15.26 10.51 -12.31
C THR A 125 15.16 10.08 -13.78
N SER A 126 14.58 8.90 -14.04
CA SER A 126 14.43 8.36 -15.39
C SER A 126 13.25 8.93 -16.17
N ARG A 127 12.38 9.72 -15.52
CA ARG A 127 11.09 10.19 -16.07
C ARG A 127 10.16 9.04 -16.48
N ASP A 128 10.31 7.88 -15.85
CA ASP A 128 9.47 6.71 -16.05
C ASP A 128 8.21 6.80 -15.18
N ARG A 129 7.09 7.13 -15.83
CA ARG A 129 5.78 7.22 -15.18
C ARG A 129 5.35 5.91 -14.54
N SER A 130 5.68 4.76 -15.13
CA SER A 130 5.30 3.46 -14.56
C SER A 130 5.97 3.22 -13.21
N ALA A 131 7.26 3.59 -13.10
CA ALA A 131 8.02 3.51 -11.86
C ALA A 131 7.59 4.56 -10.81
N VAL A 132 6.98 5.68 -11.23
CA VAL A 132 6.34 6.65 -10.32
C VAL A 132 4.99 6.14 -9.81
N THR A 133 4.21 5.47 -10.67
CA THR A 133 2.91 4.86 -10.30
C THR A 133 3.08 3.67 -9.37
N CYS A 134 4.13 2.85 -9.52
CA CYS A 134 4.48 1.83 -8.55
C CYS A 134 5.99 1.51 -8.61
N PRO A 135 6.81 2.05 -7.68
CA PRO A 135 8.23 1.75 -7.68
C PRO A 135 8.50 0.29 -7.30
N TYR A 136 7.62 -0.37 -6.54
CA TYR A 136 7.85 -1.75 -6.11
C TYR A 136 7.88 -2.75 -7.28
N ALA A 137 6.99 -2.58 -8.27
CA ALA A 137 6.83 -3.53 -9.38
C ALA A 137 8.12 -3.79 -10.17
N GLY A 138 8.95 -2.76 -10.38
CA GLY A 138 10.25 -2.85 -11.05
C GLY A 138 11.46 -2.75 -10.12
N THR A 139 11.29 -3.00 -8.81
CA THR A 139 12.43 -2.99 -7.88
C THR A 139 13.29 -4.24 -8.14
N PRO A 140 14.61 -4.11 -8.34
CA PRO A 140 15.49 -5.26 -8.49
C PRO A 140 15.36 -6.16 -7.27
N ARG A 141 14.86 -7.38 -7.45
CA ARG A 141 14.80 -8.36 -6.38
C ARG A 141 16.22 -8.87 -6.17
N GLN A 142 16.69 -8.88 -4.92
CA GLN A 142 17.91 -9.60 -4.61
C GLN A 142 17.62 -11.08 -4.89
N SER A 143 18.31 -11.66 -5.87
CA SER A 143 18.33 -13.11 -6.04
C SER A 143 18.76 -13.72 -4.71
N PRO A 144 18.10 -14.80 -4.23
CA PRO A 144 18.62 -15.52 -3.07
C PRO A 144 20.06 -15.88 -3.41
N LEU A 145 21.01 -15.40 -2.59
CA LEU A 145 22.42 -15.71 -2.76
C LEU A 145 22.51 -17.24 -2.81
N LEU A 146 22.92 -17.77 -3.96
CA LEU A 146 23.23 -19.18 -4.10
C LEU A 146 24.39 -19.44 -3.14
N GLN A 147 24.11 -20.00 -1.97
CA GLN A 147 25.17 -20.43 -1.07
C GLN A 147 25.88 -21.60 -1.75
N ILE A 148 26.99 -21.30 -2.44
CA ILE A 148 27.91 -22.34 -2.91
C ILE A 148 28.57 -22.89 -1.64
N GLY A 149 27.98 -23.96 -1.10
CA GLY A 149 28.56 -24.70 0.02
C GLY A 149 29.96 -25.15 -0.35
N SER A 150 30.95 -24.67 0.39
CA SER A 150 32.33 -25.14 0.28
C SER A 150 32.38 -26.57 0.84
N GLY A 151 32.27 -27.56 -0.04
CA GLY A 151 32.52 -28.96 0.33
C GLY A 151 33.92 -29.09 0.91
N ARG A 152 34.03 -29.63 2.13
CA ARG A 152 35.33 -30.08 2.68
C ARG A 152 35.66 -31.42 2.04
N PRO A 153 36.89 -31.63 1.54
CA PRO A 153 37.33 -32.97 1.14
C PRO A 153 37.55 -33.84 2.38
N GLU A 154 37.25 -35.12 2.24
CA GLU A 154 37.54 -36.21 3.20
C GLU A 154 39.04 -36.38 3.45
#